data_AF-A0A954WPB1-F1
#
_entry.id   AF-A0A954WPB1-F1
#
_cell.length_a   1.000
_cell.length_b   1.000
_cell.length_c   1.000
_cell.angle_alpha   90.00
_cell.angle_beta   90.00
_cell.angle_gamma   90.00
#
_symmetry.space_group_name_H-M   'P 1'
#
loop_
_entity.id
_entity.type
_entity.pdbx_description
1 polymer ?
#
loop_
_entity_poly.entity_id
_entity_poly.type
_entity_poly.pdbx_seq_one_letter_code
_entity_poly.pdbx_strand_id
1 'polypeptide(L)'
;MQTAARDGKSLYDTEKSILAAVLQMGHVATENFLKLQGNGDLGKTVETIEGKTLVRSPEPTARPLRTIFGEHVITAFVYAPGPKKKIELRPIDARLNLAAGKGSYLWEEFSQYFCVEQAFGQAASALETVFGQKISVDTLERTNQRLGGQAEQFLDVLPAPPSDEEGELLVATADGKGVPLIREHVESIPVHGPKPPRPNNRRMATVASVYSVDRYYRTPEDVLAALFRDERPDEPTEPRPVPCHKRMTACFPVLAEAGTEDELVLRGDTNAWTWAGKQIKDRRRKRQVLIRLCD
;
A
#
# COMPACT_ATOMS: atom_id res chain seq x y z
N MET A 1 20.27 32.90 -0.54
CA MET A 1 21.58 32.37 -0.10
C MET A 1 22.54 33.47 0.33
N GLN A 2 22.91 34.42 -0.52
CA GLN A 2 23.81 35.53 -0.14
C GLN A 2 23.28 36.35 1.06
N THR A 3 21.97 36.64 1.09
CA THR A 3 21.35 37.32 2.24
C THR A 3 21.38 36.48 3.52
N ALA A 4 21.04 35.18 3.44
CA ALA A 4 21.09 34.28 4.60
C ALA A 4 22.51 34.15 5.19
N ALA A 5 23.53 34.12 4.33
CA ALA A 5 24.93 34.12 4.75
C ALA A 5 25.35 35.46 5.40
N ARG A 6 24.88 36.60 4.86
CA ARG A 6 25.11 37.93 5.44
C ARG A 6 24.41 38.10 6.80
N ASP A 7 23.21 37.56 6.94
CA ASP A 7 22.40 37.64 8.17
C ASP A 7 22.83 36.62 9.24
N GLY A 8 23.84 35.78 8.96
CA GLY A 8 24.31 34.76 9.90
C GLY A 8 23.28 33.69 10.24
N LYS A 9 22.35 33.36 9.32
CA LYS A 9 21.33 32.35 9.57
C LYS A 9 21.96 30.97 9.80
N SER A 10 21.34 30.20 10.68
CA SER A 10 21.73 28.80 10.90
C SER A 10 21.55 27.98 9.63
N LEU A 11 22.29 26.87 9.51
CA LEU A 11 22.09 25.92 8.40
C LEU A 11 20.65 25.40 8.40
N TYR A 12 20.11 25.07 9.59
CA TYR A 12 18.73 24.61 9.77
C TYR A 12 17.68 25.57 9.17
N ASP A 13 17.76 26.87 9.48
CA ASP A 13 16.82 27.85 8.95
C ASP A 13 17.01 28.09 7.45
N THR A 14 18.26 27.97 6.99
CA THR A 14 18.61 28.07 5.59
C THR A 14 18.03 26.90 4.80
N GLU A 15 18.16 25.66 5.29
CA GLU A 15 17.60 24.45 4.68
C GLU A 15 16.07 24.50 4.61
N LYS A 16 15.39 24.92 5.67
CA LYS A 16 13.93 25.13 5.65
C LYS A 16 13.50 26.13 4.58
N SER A 17 14.23 27.24 4.47
CA SER A 17 13.94 28.28 3.47
C SER A 17 14.16 27.77 2.05
N ILE A 18 15.19 26.95 1.82
CA ILE A 18 15.46 26.31 0.52
C ILE A 18 14.36 25.32 0.18
N LEU A 19 13.99 24.43 1.11
CA LEU A 19 12.94 23.44 0.88
C LEU A 19 11.62 24.12 0.50
N ALA A 20 11.23 25.17 1.23
CA ALA A 20 10.04 25.95 0.89
C ALA A 20 10.11 26.56 -0.52
N ALA A 21 11.27 27.10 -0.92
CA ALA A 21 11.46 27.64 -2.26
C ALA A 21 11.38 26.55 -3.36
N VAL A 22 11.96 25.36 -3.10
CA VAL A 22 11.88 24.21 -4.01
C VAL A 22 10.44 23.75 -4.20
N LEU A 23 9.67 23.63 -3.11
CA LEU A 23 8.25 23.28 -3.17
C LEU A 23 7.45 24.32 -3.96
N GLN A 24 7.71 25.61 -3.76
CA GLN A 24 7.06 26.68 -4.51
C GLN A 24 7.41 26.68 -6.00
N MET A 25 8.67 26.41 -6.36
CA MET A 25 9.07 26.25 -7.76
C MET A 25 8.38 25.03 -8.39
N GLY A 26 8.32 23.92 -7.67
CA GLY A 26 7.60 22.72 -8.11
C GLY A 26 6.11 22.98 -8.32
N HIS A 27 5.50 23.80 -7.46
CA HIS A 27 4.11 24.22 -7.60
C HIS A 27 3.88 24.97 -8.92
N VAL A 28 4.71 25.99 -9.20
CA VAL A 28 4.62 26.79 -10.44
C VAL A 28 4.91 25.93 -11.68
N ALA A 29 5.90 25.05 -11.62
CA ALA A 29 6.21 24.13 -12.71
C ALA A 29 5.04 23.19 -13.01
N THR A 30 4.39 22.67 -11.95
CA THR A 30 3.20 21.82 -12.06
C THR A 30 2.02 22.57 -12.66
N GLU A 31 1.74 23.79 -12.20
CA GLU A 31 0.70 24.66 -12.79
C GLU A 31 0.93 24.91 -14.28
N ASN A 32 2.16 25.22 -14.67
CA ASN A 32 2.50 25.42 -16.08
C ASN A 32 2.34 24.13 -16.89
N PHE A 33 2.78 22.99 -16.36
CA PHE A 33 2.59 21.69 -16.99
C PHE A 33 1.11 21.37 -17.20
N LEU A 34 0.25 21.60 -16.20
CA LEU A 34 -1.19 21.39 -16.30
C LEU A 34 -1.83 22.32 -17.34
N LYS A 35 -1.44 23.59 -17.40
CA LYS A 35 -1.91 24.53 -18.43
C LYS A 35 -1.56 24.10 -19.85
N LEU A 36 -0.36 23.55 -20.04
CA LEU A 36 0.11 23.04 -21.34
C LEU A 36 -0.70 21.83 -21.84
N GLN A 37 -1.49 21.18 -20.98
CA GLN A 37 -2.40 20.11 -21.41
C GLN A 37 -3.63 20.62 -22.19
N GLY A 38 -3.85 21.93 -22.20
CA GLY A 38 -5.00 22.56 -22.84
C GLY A 38 -6.30 22.34 -22.09
N ASN A 39 -7.41 22.59 -22.78
CA ASN A 39 -8.76 22.57 -22.19
C ASN A 39 -9.49 21.22 -22.37
N GLY A 40 -8.84 20.20 -22.92
CA GLY A 40 -9.44 18.88 -23.13
C GLY A 40 -10.54 18.83 -24.19
N ASP A 41 -10.62 19.80 -25.09
CA ASP A 41 -11.59 19.78 -26.19
C ASP A 41 -11.21 18.74 -27.26
N LEU A 42 -12.05 17.73 -27.43
CA LEU A 42 -12.01 16.69 -28.48
C LEU A 42 -13.07 16.93 -29.57
N GLY A 43 -13.71 18.09 -29.59
CA GLY A 43 -14.86 18.40 -30.44
C GLY A 43 -16.20 18.25 -29.70
N LYS A 44 -17.31 18.51 -30.42
CA LYS A 44 -18.67 18.51 -29.84
C LYS A 44 -19.08 17.14 -29.29
N THR A 45 -18.61 16.07 -29.93
CA THR A 45 -18.90 14.69 -29.58
C THR A 45 -17.68 13.81 -29.77
N VAL A 46 -17.59 12.73 -29.00
CA VAL A 46 -16.56 11.69 -29.16
C VAL A 46 -17.24 10.32 -29.10
N GLU A 47 -16.81 9.39 -29.95
CA GLU A 47 -17.27 8.00 -29.92
C GLU A 47 -16.31 7.16 -29.07
N THR A 48 -16.86 6.34 -28.18
CA THR A 48 -16.10 5.34 -27.43
C THR A 48 -15.82 4.12 -28.30
N ILE A 49 -14.84 3.28 -27.91
CA ILE A 49 -14.55 1.99 -28.56
C ILE A 49 -15.78 1.07 -28.56
N GLU A 50 -16.68 1.25 -27.61
CA GLU A 50 -17.95 0.51 -27.48
C GLU A 50 -19.07 1.09 -28.36
N GLY A 51 -18.78 2.05 -29.24
CA GLY A 51 -19.74 2.66 -30.16
C GLY A 51 -20.69 3.67 -29.51
N LYS A 52 -20.38 4.14 -28.29
CA LYS A 52 -21.22 5.10 -27.57
C LYS A 52 -20.79 6.53 -27.87
N THR A 53 -21.74 7.39 -28.22
CA THR A 53 -21.47 8.82 -28.39
C THR A 53 -21.53 9.55 -27.05
N LEU A 54 -20.45 10.26 -26.72
CA LEU A 54 -20.39 11.19 -25.59
C LEU A 54 -20.41 12.62 -26.10
N VAL A 55 -21.17 13.49 -25.42
CA VAL A 55 -21.33 14.91 -25.74
C VAL A 55 -20.47 15.73 -24.78
N ARG A 56 -19.79 16.74 -25.33
CA ARG A 56 -18.97 17.69 -24.57
C ARG A 56 -19.84 18.55 -23.64
N SER A 57 -19.32 18.89 -22.47
CA SER A 57 -19.93 19.90 -21.60
C SER A 57 -20.01 21.28 -22.27
N PRO A 58 -21.02 22.10 -21.94
CA PRO A 58 -21.13 23.45 -22.48
C PRO A 58 -19.98 24.36 -22.01
N GLU A 59 -19.56 24.18 -20.77
CA GLU A 59 -18.47 24.93 -20.14
C GLU A 59 -17.41 23.97 -19.57
N PRO A 60 -16.15 24.42 -19.45
CA PRO A 60 -15.12 23.69 -18.73
C PRO A 60 -15.51 23.42 -17.28
N THR A 61 -15.21 22.22 -16.80
CA THR A 61 -15.44 21.82 -15.40
C THR A 61 -14.13 21.89 -14.63
N ALA A 62 -14.17 22.51 -13.46
CA ALA A 62 -13.04 22.54 -12.53
C ALA A 62 -12.93 21.22 -11.76
N ARG A 63 -11.72 20.68 -11.67
CA ARG A 63 -11.38 19.49 -10.89
C ARG A 63 -10.18 19.79 -9.97
N PRO A 64 -10.30 19.63 -8.65
CA PRO A 64 -9.16 19.76 -7.75
C PRO A 64 -8.19 18.58 -7.92
N LEU A 65 -6.90 18.88 -7.89
CA LEU A 65 -5.78 17.93 -7.91
C LEU A 65 -4.79 18.29 -6.80
N ARG A 66 -4.30 17.31 -6.06
CA ARG A 66 -3.27 17.48 -5.03
C ARG A 66 -2.03 16.70 -5.42
N THR A 67 -0.91 17.38 -5.49
CA THR A 67 0.41 16.82 -5.77
C THR A 67 1.32 16.96 -4.55
N ILE A 68 2.54 16.44 -4.62
CA ILE A 68 3.54 16.70 -3.58
C ILE A 68 3.91 18.19 -3.47
N PHE A 69 3.59 18.99 -4.50
CA PHE A 69 3.88 20.43 -4.57
C PHE A 69 2.66 21.32 -4.21
N GLY A 70 1.57 20.74 -3.73
CA GLY A 70 0.40 21.49 -3.29
C GLY A 70 -0.88 21.15 -4.05
N GLU A 71 -1.87 22.01 -3.87
CA GLU A 71 -3.19 21.89 -4.51
C GLU A 71 -3.24 22.69 -5.81
N HIS A 72 -3.85 22.10 -6.82
CA HIS A 72 -3.99 22.61 -8.17
C HIS A 72 -5.44 22.43 -8.63
N VAL A 73 -5.80 23.13 -9.70
CA VAL A 73 -7.12 22.97 -10.34
C VAL A 73 -6.93 22.74 -11.84
N ILE A 74 -7.48 21.63 -12.33
CA ILE A 74 -7.61 21.37 -13.77
C ILE A 74 -8.97 21.90 -14.21
N THR A 75 -8.97 22.80 -15.19
CA THR A 75 -10.20 23.34 -15.80
C THR A 75 -10.27 22.88 -17.25
N ALA A 76 -11.14 21.91 -17.53
CA ALA A 76 -11.23 21.28 -18.84
C ALA A 76 -12.65 20.85 -19.20
N PHE A 77 -12.92 20.71 -20.50
CA PHE A 77 -14.15 20.11 -21.01
C PHE A 77 -14.22 18.63 -20.64
N VAL A 78 -15.45 18.18 -20.43
CA VAL A 78 -15.76 16.81 -20.00
C VAL A 78 -16.84 16.22 -20.89
N TYR A 79 -16.91 14.89 -20.95
CA TYR A 79 -17.76 14.17 -21.90
C TYR A 79 -18.69 13.20 -21.17
N ALA A 80 -19.97 13.28 -21.50
CA ALA A 80 -21.02 12.46 -20.90
C ALA A 80 -22.05 12.04 -21.97
N PRO A 81 -22.83 10.96 -21.76
CA PRO A 81 -23.82 10.50 -22.75
C PRO A 81 -24.96 11.49 -23.00
N GLY A 82 -25.12 12.48 -22.12
CA GLY A 82 -26.09 13.53 -22.27
C GLY A 82 -26.03 14.56 -21.13
N PRO A 83 -26.85 15.63 -21.22
CA PRO A 83 -26.92 16.66 -20.20
C PRO A 83 -27.28 16.07 -18.83
N LYS A 84 -26.59 16.51 -17.77
CA LYS A 84 -26.79 16.08 -16.37
C LYS A 84 -26.57 14.58 -16.11
N LYS A 85 -26.00 13.83 -17.06
CA LYS A 85 -25.54 12.45 -16.81
C LYS A 85 -24.16 12.45 -16.17
N LYS A 86 -23.81 11.31 -15.56
CA LYS A 86 -22.47 11.10 -14.99
C LYS A 86 -21.42 11.33 -16.09
N ILE A 87 -20.35 12.02 -15.73
CA ILE A 87 -19.24 12.22 -16.64
C ILE A 87 -18.53 10.88 -16.82
N GLU A 88 -18.34 10.48 -18.08
CA GLU A 88 -17.70 9.22 -18.44
C GLU A 88 -16.28 9.41 -18.93
N LEU A 89 -15.97 10.57 -19.52
CA LEU A 89 -14.62 10.87 -19.97
C LEU A 89 -14.18 12.27 -19.54
N ARG A 90 -12.99 12.30 -18.94
CA ARG A 90 -12.20 13.51 -18.64
C ARG A 90 -10.92 13.42 -19.46
N PRO A 91 -10.81 14.09 -20.61
CA PRO A 91 -9.69 13.89 -21.53
C PRO A 91 -8.32 14.19 -20.91
N ILE A 92 -8.24 15.25 -20.09
CA ILE A 92 -7.00 15.60 -19.39
C ILE A 92 -6.64 14.53 -18.36
N ASP A 93 -7.61 14.07 -17.55
CA ASP A 93 -7.37 13.01 -16.55
C ASP A 93 -6.90 11.71 -17.20
N ALA A 94 -7.53 11.31 -18.32
CA ALA A 94 -7.17 10.10 -19.04
C ALA A 94 -5.75 10.20 -19.62
N ARG A 95 -5.40 11.34 -20.22
CA ARG A 95 -4.06 11.56 -20.80
C ARG A 95 -2.96 11.57 -19.74
N LEU A 96 -3.23 12.21 -18.61
CA LEU A 96 -2.30 12.30 -17.49
C LEU A 96 -2.32 11.06 -16.58
N ASN A 97 -3.19 10.09 -16.85
CA ASN A 97 -3.43 8.93 -16.02
C ASN A 97 -3.64 9.33 -14.54
N LEU A 98 -4.61 10.22 -14.27
CA LEU A 98 -4.88 10.68 -12.91
C LEU A 98 -5.79 9.71 -12.16
N ALA A 99 -5.50 9.52 -10.87
CA ALA A 99 -6.37 8.75 -9.99
C ALA A 99 -7.77 9.36 -9.91
N ALA A 100 -8.78 8.53 -9.61
CA ALA A 100 -10.17 8.98 -9.48
C ALA A 100 -10.37 10.01 -8.34
N GLY A 101 -9.50 9.96 -7.32
CA GLY A 101 -9.49 10.90 -6.20
C GLY A 101 -8.91 12.27 -6.55
N LYS A 102 -8.61 13.05 -5.51
CA LYS A 102 -7.91 14.33 -5.63
C LYS A 102 -6.39 14.15 -5.66
N GLY A 103 -5.85 13.08 -5.10
CA GLY A 103 -4.40 12.84 -5.05
C GLY A 103 -3.83 12.43 -6.41
N SER A 104 -2.67 12.97 -6.77
CA SER A 104 -1.80 12.37 -7.78
C SER A 104 -1.18 11.08 -7.24
N TYR A 105 -0.81 10.13 -8.11
CA TYR A 105 -0.21 8.87 -7.67
C TYR A 105 1.06 9.06 -6.83
N LEU A 106 1.93 10.00 -7.20
CA LEU A 106 3.14 10.30 -6.42
C LEU A 106 2.80 10.84 -5.02
N TRP A 107 1.76 11.68 -4.91
CA TRP A 107 1.30 12.13 -3.60
C TRP A 107 0.71 10.98 -2.77
N GLU A 108 -0.06 10.09 -3.39
CA GLU A 108 -0.60 8.91 -2.72
C GLU A 108 0.52 7.98 -2.24
N GLU A 109 1.52 7.70 -3.07
CA GLU A 109 2.72 6.92 -2.73
C GLU A 109 3.43 7.49 -1.51
N PHE A 110 3.78 8.79 -1.56
CA PHE A 110 4.44 9.45 -0.43
C PHE A 110 3.60 9.39 0.84
N SER A 111 2.27 9.56 0.75
CA SER A 111 1.40 9.44 1.92
C SER A 111 1.48 8.05 2.56
N GLN A 112 1.63 7.00 1.76
CA GLN A 112 1.72 5.64 2.27
C GLN A 112 3.04 5.35 2.98
N TYR A 113 4.17 5.94 2.54
CA TYR A 113 5.43 5.81 3.28
C TYR A 113 5.31 6.26 4.75
N PHE A 114 4.48 7.29 5.03
CA PHE A 114 4.21 7.71 6.39
C PHE A 114 3.15 6.84 7.08
N CYS A 115 2.09 6.43 6.36
CA CYS A 115 0.97 5.68 6.96
C CYS A 115 1.28 4.21 7.26
N VAL A 116 2.29 3.61 6.63
CA VAL A 116 2.67 2.21 6.89
C VAL A 116 3.39 2.07 8.24
N GLU A 117 4.18 3.07 8.63
CA GLU A 117 5.02 3.03 9.84
C GLU A 117 4.37 3.71 11.06
N GLN A 118 3.35 4.55 10.85
CA GLN A 118 2.83 5.45 11.88
C GLN A 118 1.30 5.53 11.89
N ALA A 119 0.75 5.94 13.03
CA ALA A 119 -0.67 6.26 13.13
C ALA A 119 -1.03 7.43 12.20
N PHE A 120 -2.23 7.42 11.60
CA PHE A 120 -2.64 8.40 10.58
C PHE A 120 -2.51 9.87 11.03
N GLY A 121 -2.76 10.19 12.30
CA GLY A 121 -2.57 11.55 12.81
C GLY A 121 -1.10 12.00 12.83
N GLN A 122 -0.18 11.09 13.14
CA GLN A 122 1.26 11.35 13.07
C GLN A 122 1.72 11.46 11.62
N ALA A 123 1.24 10.57 10.74
CA ALA A 123 1.50 10.64 9.31
C ALA A 123 1.02 11.97 8.70
N ALA A 124 -0.17 12.45 9.07
CA ALA A 124 -0.68 13.75 8.65
C ALA A 124 0.23 14.90 9.11
N SER A 125 0.70 14.86 10.36
CA SER A 125 1.61 15.87 10.91
C SER A 125 2.99 15.85 10.23
N ALA A 126 3.49 14.66 9.91
CA ALA A 126 4.74 14.47 9.18
C ALA A 126 4.64 15.00 7.74
N LEU A 127 3.54 14.70 7.03
CA LEU A 127 3.26 15.23 5.70
C LEU A 127 3.17 16.76 5.70
N GLU A 128 2.49 17.35 6.70
CA GLU A 128 2.42 18.81 6.85
C GLU A 128 3.81 19.41 7.12
N THR A 129 4.63 18.74 7.92
CA THR A 129 6.00 19.19 8.23
C THR A 129 6.91 19.15 6.99
N VAL A 130 6.82 18.09 6.18
CA VAL A 130 7.71 17.89 5.02
C VAL A 130 7.24 18.66 3.80
N PHE A 131 5.94 18.65 3.50
CA PHE A 131 5.39 19.23 2.28
C PHE A 131 4.64 20.55 2.48
N GLY A 132 4.44 20.99 3.72
CA GLY A 132 3.65 22.19 4.02
C GLY A 132 2.15 22.03 3.71
N GLN A 133 1.67 20.79 3.55
CA GLN A 133 0.30 20.50 3.14
C GLN A 133 -0.49 19.83 4.26
N LYS A 134 -1.58 20.48 4.69
CA LYS A 134 -2.48 19.94 5.70
C LYS A 134 -3.46 18.94 5.11
N ILE A 135 -3.46 17.72 5.63
CA ILE A 135 -4.29 16.60 5.16
C ILE A 135 -5.16 16.08 6.30
N SER A 136 -6.43 15.78 6.02
CA SER A 136 -7.28 15.11 7.01
C SER A 136 -6.90 13.64 7.17
N VAL A 137 -6.97 13.14 8.40
CA VAL A 137 -6.79 11.71 8.72
C VAL A 137 -7.71 10.84 7.86
N ASP A 138 -8.97 11.24 7.73
CA ASP A 138 -9.98 10.58 6.89
C ASP A 138 -9.57 10.47 5.40
N THR A 139 -8.82 11.44 4.86
CA THR A 139 -8.28 11.30 3.49
C THR A 139 -7.19 10.25 3.42
N LEU A 140 -6.31 10.19 4.42
CA LEU A 140 -5.24 9.18 4.49
C LEU A 140 -5.82 7.77 4.67
N GLU A 141 -6.81 7.62 5.55
CA GLU A 141 -7.52 6.35 5.78
C GLU A 141 -8.19 5.84 4.51
N ARG A 142 -9.00 6.66 3.83
CA ARG A 142 -9.63 6.26 2.56
C ARG A 142 -8.61 5.90 1.48
N THR A 143 -7.51 6.64 1.40
CA THR A 143 -6.44 6.37 0.44
C THR A 143 -5.79 5.03 0.74
N ASN A 144 -5.43 4.79 2.00
CA ASN A 144 -4.84 3.54 2.46
C ASN A 144 -5.77 2.34 2.24
N GLN A 145 -7.07 2.46 2.57
CA GLN A 145 -8.06 1.40 2.33
C GLN A 145 -8.19 1.06 0.83
N ARG A 146 -8.28 2.09 -0.03
CA ARG A 146 -8.38 1.87 -1.48
C ARG A 146 -7.12 1.21 -2.03
N LEU A 147 -5.94 1.67 -1.63
CA LEU A 147 -4.67 1.08 -2.06
C LEU A 147 -4.50 -0.35 -1.50
N GLY A 148 -4.97 -0.60 -0.28
CA GLY A 148 -4.99 -1.93 0.33
C GLY A 148 -5.81 -2.93 -0.49
N GLY A 149 -6.98 -2.54 -1.00
CA GLY A 149 -7.77 -3.39 -1.90
C GLY A 149 -7.07 -3.69 -3.24
N GLN A 150 -6.23 -2.79 -3.73
CA GLN A 150 -5.42 -3.02 -4.94
C GLN A 150 -4.21 -3.92 -4.67
N ALA A 151 -3.68 -3.95 -3.44
CA ALA A 151 -2.55 -4.79 -3.09
C ALA A 151 -2.90 -6.28 -3.21
N GLU A 152 -4.10 -6.70 -2.80
CA GLU A 152 -4.56 -8.09 -2.95
C GLU A 152 -4.63 -8.49 -4.44
N GLN A 153 -5.25 -7.65 -5.27
CA GLN A 153 -5.32 -7.88 -6.72
C GLN A 153 -3.93 -7.96 -7.36
N PHE A 154 -3.01 -7.09 -6.96
CA PHE A 154 -1.63 -7.10 -7.42
C PHE A 154 -0.94 -8.42 -7.06
N LEU A 155 -1.07 -8.88 -5.80
CA LEU A 155 -0.48 -10.14 -5.36
C LEU A 155 -1.03 -11.36 -6.11
N ASP A 156 -2.31 -11.33 -6.50
CA ASP A 156 -2.97 -12.41 -7.23
C ASP A 156 -2.53 -12.55 -8.70
N VAL A 157 -2.11 -11.45 -9.33
CA VAL A 157 -1.66 -11.42 -10.74
C VAL A 157 -0.15 -11.55 -10.90
N LEU A 158 0.61 -11.59 -9.80
CA LEU A 158 2.06 -11.77 -9.86
C LEU A 158 2.39 -13.13 -10.51
N PRO A 159 3.19 -13.16 -11.61
CA PRO A 159 3.60 -14.42 -12.22
C PRO A 159 4.40 -15.26 -11.23
N ALA A 160 4.39 -16.58 -11.36
CA ALA A 160 5.29 -17.42 -10.57
C ALA A 160 6.75 -17.02 -10.85
N PRO A 161 7.63 -16.99 -9.83
CA PRO A 161 9.05 -16.79 -10.06
C PRO A 161 9.61 -17.88 -11.01
N PRO A 162 10.65 -17.57 -11.79
CA PRO A 162 11.31 -18.55 -12.62
C PRO A 162 11.73 -19.79 -11.82
N SER A 163 11.42 -20.98 -12.35
CA SER A 163 11.74 -22.27 -11.74
C SER A 163 13.24 -22.59 -11.75
N ASP A 164 14.13 -21.66 -12.02
CA ASP A 164 15.58 -21.77 -11.84
C ASP A 164 16.10 -20.80 -10.76
N GLU A 165 15.36 -19.73 -10.45
CA GLU A 165 15.72 -18.76 -9.38
C GLU A 165 15.27 -19.17 -7.96
N GLU A 166 14.32 -20.11 -7.83
CA GLU A 166 13.97 -20.70 -6.53
C GLU A 166 15.14 -21.50 -5.91
N GLY A 167 15.33 -21.36 -4.61
CA GLY A 167 16.31 -22.12 -3.84
C GLY A 167 15.94 -23.60 -3.62
N GLU A 168 16.85 -24.36 -3.01
CA GLU A 168 16.69 -25.80 -2.75
C GLU A 168 15.45 -26.17 -1.92
N LEU A 169 15.08 -25.32 -0.96
CA LEU A 169 13.97 -25.53 -0.04
C LEU A 169 12.85 -24.55 -0.37
N LEU A 170 11.62 -25.04 -0.45
CA LEU A 170 10.43 -24.17 -0.42
C LEU A 170 9.91 -24.12 1.01
N VAL A 171 9.70 -22.92 1.54
CA VAL A 171 9.30 -22.70 2.93
C VAL A 171 7.97 -21.97 2.95
N ALA A 172 7.03 -22.51 3.73
CA ALA A 172 5.76 -21.86 4.04
C ALA A 172 5.68 -21.61 5.55
N THR A 173 5.46 -20.36 5.93
CA THR A 173 5.35 -19.94 7.33
C THR A 173 4.03 -19.23 7.57
N ALA A 174 3.46 -19.36 8.76
CA ALA A 174 2.39 -18.48 9.20
C ALA A 174 2.52 -18.12 10.68
N ASP A 175 2.17 -16.89 11.03
CA ASP A 175 2.09 -16.41 12.40
C ASP A 175 0.76 -15.68 12.62
N GLY A 176 0.22 -15.80 13.84
CA GLY A 176 -1.06 -15.25 14.24
C GLY A 176 -0.89 -14.14 15.27
N LYS A 177 -1.42 -12.94 14.97
CA LYS A 177 -1.47 -11.82 15.93
C LYS A 177 -2.90 -11.50 16.33
N GLY A 178 -3.17 -11.49 17.64
CA GLY A 178 -4.42 -10.97 18.18
C GLY A 178 -4.47 -9.44 18.10
N VAL A 179 -5.24 -8.91 17.16
CA VAL A 179 -5.43 -7.47 16.93
C VAL A 179 -6.60 -6.96 17.76
N PRO A 180 -6.42 -5.94 18.62
CA PRO A 180 -7.50 -5.31 19.35
C PRO A 180 -8.58 -4.73 18.43
N LEU A 181 -9.83 -4.97 18.75
CA LEU A 181 -10.97 -4.39 18.05
C LEU A 181 -11.28 -2.99 18.59
N ILE A 182 -11.73 -2.09 17.70
CA ILE A 182 -12.34 -0.82 18.10
C ILE A 182 -13.64 -1.08 18.85
N ARG A 183 -14.02 -0.18 19.77
CA ARG A 183 -15.13 -0.37 20.73
C ARG A 183 -16.45 -0.78 20.07
N GLU A 184 -16.73 -0.25 18.88
CA GLU A 184 -17.94 -0.55 18.10
C GLU A 184 -18.01 -2.02 17.65
N HIS A 185 -16.87 -2.69 17.56
CA HIS A 185 -16.74 -4.09 17.15
C HIS A 185 -16.45 -5.02 18.34
N VAL A 186 -16.43 -4.50 19.58
CA VAL A 186 -16.27 -5.27 20.81
C VAL A 186 -17.66 -5.65 21.31
N GLU A 187 -17.90 -6.94 21.55
CA GLU A 187 -19.11 -7.39 22.24
C GLU A 187 -19.26 -6.68 23.60
N SER A 188 -20.43 -6.12 23.88
CA SER A 188 -20.69 -5.43 25.13
C SER A 188 -20.54 -6.41 26.30
N ILE A 189 -19.60 -6.13 27.20
CA ILE A 189 -19.43 -6.93 28.42
C ILE A 189 -20.65 -6.65 29.33
N PRO A 190 -21.33 -7.68 29.86
CA PRO A 190 -22.44 -7.48 30.79
C PRO A 190 -21.98 -6.66 32.01
N VAL A 191 -22.70 -5.56 32.30
CA VAL A 191 -22.40 -4.67 33.45
C VAL A 191 -22.62 -5.40 34.78
N HIS A 192 -23.56 -6.33 34.80
CA HIS A 192 -23.87 -7.19 35.94
C HIS A 192 -23.84 -8.66 35.48
N GLY A 193 -22.88 -9.44 35.99
CA GLY A 193 -22.71 -10.86 35.66
C GLY A 193 -21.25 -11.30 35.69
N PRO A 194 -20.98 -12.63 35.62
CA PRO A 194 -19.61 -13.14 35.54
C PRO A 194 -18.98 -12.68 34.23
N LYS A 195 -17.82 -12.01 34.33
CA LYS A 195 -17.05 -11.57 33.16
C LYS A 195 -16.62 -12.81 32.35
N PRO A 196 -16.75 -12.80 31.02
CA PRO A 196 -16.24 -13.90 30.20
C PRO A 196 -14.71 -14.02 30.40
N PRO A 197 -14.17 -15.24 30.46
CA PRO A 197 -12.75 -15.49 30.73
C PRO A 197 -11.82 -14.93 29.66
N ARG A 198 -12.35 -14.67 28.45
CA ARG A 198 -11.68 -13.91 27.39
C ARG A 198 -12.65 -12.85 26.87
N PRO A 199 -12.45 -11.56 27.20
CA PRO A 199 -13.25 -10.51 26.58
C PRO A 199 -12.93 -10.56 25.07
N ASN A 200 -13.96 -10.72 24.22
CA ASN A 200 -13.86 -10.90 22.76
C ASN A 200 -13.40 -9.62 22.04
N ASN A 201 -12.35 -8.99 22.58
CA ASN A 201 -11.87 -7.67 22.22
C ASN A 201 -10.70 -7.75 21.24
N ARG A 202 -10.36 -8.95 20.76
CA ARG A 202 -9.28 -9.19 19.80
C ARG A 202 -9.75 -10.18 18.75
N ARG A 203 -9.38 -9.95 17.49
CA ARG A 203 -9.49 -10.95 16.42
C ARG A 203 -8.09 -11.36 15.94
N MET A 204 -7.93 -12.63 15.59
CA MET A 204 -6.65 -13.17 15.12
C MET A 204 -6.45 -12.81 13.65
N ALA A 205 -5.52 -11.90 13.37
CA ALA A 205 -4.96 -11.73 12.04
C ALA A 205 -3.89 -12.80 11.82
N THR A 206 -3.86 -13.43 10.65
CA THR A 206 -2.82 -14.40 10.29
C THR A 206 -2.01 -13.86 9.12
N VAL A 207 -0.69 -13.82 9.29
CA VAL A 207 0.24 -13.49 8.20
C VAL A 207 0.86 -14.79 7.72
N ALA A 208 0.71 -15.10 6.43
CA ALA A 208 1.41 -16.22 5.80
C ALA A 208 2.50 -15.72 4.86
N SER A 209 3.58 -16.48 4.75
CA SER A 209 4.67 -16.22 3.81
C SER A 209 5.09 -17.49 3.09
N VAL A 210 5.40 -17.36 1.81
CA VAL A 210 6.03 -18.41 1.00
C VAL A 210 7.27 -17.85 0.33
N TYR A 211 8.40 -18.51 0.55
CA TYR A 211 9.70 -18.17 -0.02
C TYR A 211 10.49 -19.44 -0.27
N SER A 212 11.56 -19.35 -1.06
CA SER A 212 12.55 -20.41 -1.14
C SER A 212 13.90 -19.94 -0.63
N VAL A 213 14.76 -20.89 -0.27
CA VAL A 213 16.09 -20.61 0.27
C VAL A 213 16.97 -21.84 0.08
N ASP A 214 18.26 -21.62 -0.16
CA ASP A 214 19.22 -22.73 -0.22
C ASP A 214 19.53 -23.28 1.16
N ARG A 215 20.10 -24.49 1.18
CA ARG A 215 20.47 -25.14 2.44
C ARG A 215 21.63 -24.41 3.07
N TYR A 216 21.49 -24.12 4.36
CA TYR A 216 22.60 -23.66 5.16
C TYR A 216 23.23 -24.85 5.88
N TYR A 217 24.32 -25.38 5.32
CA TYR A 217 25.08 -26.45 5.93
C TYR A 217 25.86 -25.93 7.14
N ARG A 218 25.82 -26.69 8.25
CA ARG A 218 26.52 -26.39 9.50
C ARG A 218 27.15 -27.66 10.03
N THR A 219 28.38 -27.58 10.51
CA THR A 219 29.01 -28.67 11.26
C THR A 219 28.51 -28.69 12.71
N PRO A 220 28.72 -29.78 13.47
CA PRO A 220 28.46 -29.78 14.91
C PRO A 220 29.17 -28.63 15.66
N GLU A 221 30.39 -28.29 15.25
CA GLU A 221 31.18 -27.18 15.80
C GLU A 221 30.52 -25.83 15.52
N ASP A 222 30.00 -25.62 14.29
CA ASP A 222 29.25 -24.41 13.95
C ASP A 222 28.01 -24.24 14.83
N VAL A 223 27.33 -25.35 15.15
CA VAL A 223 26.14 -25.33 16.00
C VAL A 223 26.51 -25.01 17.46
N LEU A 224 27.60 -25.59 17.98
CA LEU A 224 28.08 -25.31 19.34
C LEU A 224 28.55 -23.86 19.47
N ALA A 225 29.37 -23.38 18.54
CA ALA A 225 29.83 -21.99 18.54
C ALA A 225 28.66 -21.00 18.47
N ALA A 226 27.64 -21.28 17.65
CA ALA A 226 26.43 -20.46 17.57
C ALA A 226 25.59 -20.49 18.86
N LEU A 227 25.53 -21.63 19.55
CA LEU A 227 24.76 -21.78 20.79
C LEU A 227 25.42 -21.05 21.97
N PHE A 228 26.75 -21.12 22.07
CA PHE A 228 27.52 -20.54 23.18
C PHE A 228 28.10 -19.15 22.88
N ARG A 229 27.95 -18.65 21.65
CA ARG A 229 28.46 -17.35 21.19
C ARG A 229 29.98 -17.24 21.28
N ASP A 230 30.68 -18.34 21.04
CA ASP A 230 32.14 -18.35 21.03
C ASP A 230 32.66 -17.56 19.83
N GLU A 231 33.66 -16.71 20.06
CA GLU A 231 34.39 -16.04 18.98
C GLU A 231 35.12 -17.10 18.16
N ARG A 232 34.81 -17.17 16.87
CA ARG A 232 35.51 -18.06 15.96
C ARG A 232 36.90 -17.47 15.64
N PRO A 233 37.90 -18.32 15.35
CA PRO A 233 39.01 -17.92 14.49
C PRO A 233 38.45 -17.34 13.17
N ASP A 234 39.15 -16.37 12.55
CA ASP A 234 38.81 -15.70 11.28
C ASP A 234 38.79 -16.64 10.05
N GLU A 235 38.14 -17.80 10.15
CA GLU A 235 37.90 -18.67 9.01
C GLU A 235 36.66 -18.20 8.23
N PRO A 236 36.76 -18.02 6.91
CA PRO A 236 35.64 -17.58 6.10
C PRO A 236 34.59 -18.71 6.02
N THR A 237 33.55 -18.65 6.86
CA THR A 237 32.35 -19.45 6.63
C THR A 237 31.57 -18.94 5.43
N GLU A 238 31.00 -19.86 4.66
CA GLU A 238 30.05 -19.50 3.61
C GLU A 238 28.93 -18.61 4.18
N PRO A 239 28.55 -17.56 3.45
CA PRO A 239 27.51 -16.66 3.91
C PRO A 239 26.19 -17.42 4.03
N ARG A 240 25.42 -17.10 5.08
CA ARG A 240 24.08 -17.68 5.27
C ARG A 240 23.20 -17.38 4.03
N PRO A 241 22.57 -18.41 3.42
CA PRO A 241 21.62 -18.22 2.34
C PRO A 241 20.51 -17.24 2.69
N VAL A 242 20.18 -16.36 1.75
CA VAL A 242 19.12 -15.36 1.90
C VAL A 242 17.84 -15.90 1.23
N PRO A 243 16.67 -15.77 1.88
CA PRO A 243 15.40 -16.10 1.25
C PRO A 243 15.20 -15.38 -0.10
N CYS A 244 14.83 -16.11 -1.14
CA CYS A 244 14.45 -15.57 -2.43
C CYS A 244 12.93 -15.62 -2.66
N HIS A 245 12.44 -14.70 -3.49
CA HIS A 245 11.04 -14.56 -3.90
C HIS A 245 10.04 -14.69 -2.74
N LYS A 246 10.35 -14.05 -1.62
CA LYS A 246 9.45 -14.03 -0.46
C LYS A 246 8.19 -13.26 -0.80
N ARG A 247 7.06 -13.95 -0.74
CA ARG A 247 5.72 -13.36 -0.85
C ARG A 247 5.00 -13.51 0.48
N MET A 248 4.13 -12.56 0.77
CA MET A 248 3.39 -12.52 2.02
C MET A 248 1.94 -12.10 1.76
N THR A 249 1.03 -12.62 2.59
CA THR A 249 -0.34 -12.12 2.70
C THR A 249 -0.71 -11.98 4.17
N ALA A 250 -1.61 -11.05 4.47
CA ALA A 250 -2.17 -10.86 5.79
C ALA A 250 -3.69 -10.99 5.70
N CYS A 251 -4.25 -11.95 6.44
CA CYS A 251 -5.66 -12.25 6.41
C CYS A 251 -6.29 -11.96 7.77
N PHE A 252 -7.28 -11.07 7.77
CA PHE A 252 -8.17 -10.86 8.90
C PHE A 252 -9.39 -11.78 8.78
N PRO A 253 -10.06 -12.18 9.87
CA PRO A 253 -11.30 -12.93 9.78
C PRO A 253 -12.38 -12.09 9.09
N VAL A 254 -13.08 -12.70 8.13
CA VAL A 254 -14.14 -12.05 7.35
C VAL A 254 -15.47 -12.74 7.66
N LEU A 255 -16.52 -11.94 7.86
CA LEU A 255 -17.90 -12.45 7.89
C LEU A 255 -18.34 -12.62 6.43
N ALA A 256 -18.61 -13.85 6.02
CA ALA A 256 -19.22 -14.16 4.73
C ALA A 256 -20.70 -14.44 4.94
N GLU A 257 -21.56 -13.82 4.13
CA GLU A 257 -22.96 -14.22 4.05
C GLU A 257 -23.01 -15.63 3.45
N ALA A 258 -23.28 -16.65 4.27
CA ALA A 258 -23.75 -17.91 3.73
C ALA A 258 -25.16 -17.64 3.20
N GLY A 259 -25.58 -18.27 2.10
CA GLY A 259 -26.93 -18.09 1.53
C GLY A 259 -28.08 -18.63 2.40
N THR A 260 -27.92 -18.63 3.72
CA THR A 260 -28.83 -19.03 4.80
C THR A 260 -28.70 -18.00 5.92
N GLU A 261 -29.68 -17.88 6.83
CA GLU A 261 -29.70 -16.86 7.91
C GLU A 261 -28.48 -16.87 8.88
N ASP A 262 -27.54 -17.81 8.71
CA ASP A 262 -26.31 -17.92 9.49
C ASP A 262 -25.12 -17.23 8.80
N GLU A 263 -24.48 -16.26 9.48
CA GLU A 263 -23.21 -15.67 9.07
C GLU A 263 -22.06 -16.70 9.19
N LEU A 264 -21.32 -16.95 8.10
CA LEU A 264 -20.13 -17.80 8.13
C LEU A 264 -18.89 -16.96 8.43
N VAL A 265 -18.25 -17.19 9.58
CA VAL A 265 -16.96 -16.57 9.89
C VAL A 265 -15.82 -17.33 9.19
N LEU A 266 -15.30 -16.77 8.09
CA LEU A 266 -14.07 -17.25 7.49
C LEU A 266 -12.88 -16.81 8.35
N ARG A 267 -12.21 -17.79 8.95
CA ARG A 267 -11.05 -17.55 9.80
C ARG A 267 -9.86 -17.07 8.95
N GLY A 268 -9.11 -16.10 9.47
CA GLY A 268 -7.95 -15.54 8.78
C GLY A 268 -6.86 -16.59 8.50
N ASP A 269 -6.70 -17.60 9.35
CA ASP A 269 -5.74 -18.68 9.15
C ASP A 269 -6.11 -19.57 7.95
N THR A 270 -7.38 -19.91 7.79
CA THR A 270 -7.87 -20.65 6.62
C THR A 270 -7.55 -19.91 5.32
N ASN A 271 -7.81 -18.60 5.27
CA ASN A 271 -7.54 -17.78 4.08
C ASN A 271 -6.03 -17.70 3.80
N ALA A 272 -5.22 -17.45 4.84
CA ALA A 272 -3.77 -17.35 4.72
C ALA A 272 -3.14 -18.67 4.21
N TRP A 273 -3.59 -19.83 4.73
CA TRP A 273 -3.13 -21.14 4.28
C TRP A 273 -3.66 -21.54 2.92
N THR A 274 -4.86 -21.10 2.54
CA THR A 274 -5.38 -21.31 1.18
C THR A 274 -4.53 -20.56 0.16
N TRP A 275 -4.20 -19.30 0.44
CA TRP A 275 -3.26 -18.52 -0.38
C TRP A 275 -1.88 -19.17 -0.44
N ALA A 276 -1.33 -19.62 0.70
CA ALA A 276 -0.03 -20.29 0.73
C ALA A 276 -0.05 -21.60 -0.07
N GLY A 277 -1.15 -22.35 -0.01
CA GLY A 277 -1.38 -23.56 -0.80
C GLY A 277 -1.32 -23.32 -2.31
N LYS A 278 -1.92 -22.22 -2.79
CA LYS A 278 -1.82 -21.78 -4.20
C LYS A 278 -0.37 -21.48 -4.57
N GLN A 279 0.33 -20.68 -3.77
CA GLN A 279 1.75 -20.36 -3.99
C GLN A 279 2.63 -21.62 -4.02
N ILE A 280 2.41 -22.58 -3.12
CA ILE A 280 3.15 -23.84 -3.09
C ILE A 280 2.87 -24.65 -4.35
N LYS A 281 1.61 -24.77 -4.76
CA LYS A 281 1.22 -25.51 -5.97
C LYS A 281 1.86 -24.93 -7.22
N ASP A 282 1.91 -23.61 -7.32
CA ASP A 282 2.40 -22.92 -8.52
C ASP A 282 3.94 -22.88 -8.59
N ARG A 283 4.63 -22.89 -7.44
CA ARG A 283 6.09 -22.65 -7.36
C ARG A 283 6.92 -23.90 -7.08
N ARG A 284 6.34 -24.93 -6.44
CA ARG A 284 7.12 -26.08 -5.96
C ARG A 284 7.60 -26.96 -7.12
N ARG A 285 8.92 -27.14 -7.19
CA ARG A 285 9.54 -28.04 -8.18
C ARG A 285 9.35 -29.50 -7.80
N LYS A 286 9.43 -30.39 -8.80
CA LYS A 286 9.41 -31.85 -8.57
C LYS A 286 10.55 -32.24 -7.63
N ARG A 287 10.22 -32.96 -6.55
CA ARG A 287 11.15 -33.38 -5.48
C ARG A 287 11.76 -32.26 -4.63
N GLN A 288 11.32 -31.00 -4.79
CA GLN A 288 11.73 -29.94 -3.88
C GLN A 288 11.16 -30.19 -2.48
N VAL A 289 12.01 -30.05 -1.47
CA VAL A 289 11.62 -30.21 -0.06
C VAL A 289 10.73 -29.02 0.31
N LEU A 290 9.55 -29.32 0.85
CA LEU A 290 8.65 -28.31 1.40
C LEU A 290 8.80 -28.33 2.92
N ILE A 291 9.16 -27.19 3.49
CA ILE A 291 9.20 -26.98 4.93
C ILE A 291 7.98 -26.14 5.32
N ARG A 292 7.21 -26.63 6.28
CA ARG A 292 6.12 -25.87 6.90
C ARG A 292 6.54 -25.51 8.32
N LEU A 293 6.67 -24.22 8.61
CA LEU A 293 6.96 -23.71 9.95
C LEU A 293 5.74 -22.96 10.47
N CYS A 294 5.16 -23.40 11.57
CA CYS A 294 4.06 -22.73 12.25
C CYS A 294 4.36 -22.80 13.74
N ASP A 295 4.14 -21.69 14.44
CA ASP A 295 4.08 -21.68 15.90
C ASP A 295 2.65 -22.05 16.38
#